data_AF-A0A969DXZ1-F1
#
_entry.id   AF-A0A969DXZ1-F1
#
_cell.length_a   1.000
_cell.length_b   1.000
_cell.length_c   1.000
_cell.angle_alpha   90.00
_cell.angle_beta   90.00
_cell.angle_gamma   90.00
#
_symmetry.space_group_name_H-M   'P 1'
#
loop_
_entity.id
_entity.type
_entity.pdbx_description
1 polymer ?
#
loop_
_entity_poly.entity_id
_entity_poly.type
_entity_poly.pdbx_seq_one_letter_code
_entity_poly.pdbx_strand_id
1 'polypeptide(L)'
;MVPDLPLSPVVQTPDPPAAPAEVLRPQAVRPLPNGLDAVPVFNSNSPELVLQEGILLSTLSPDGKGDPSAHLDFTFEGRFDLFAHHIAKADPPEDLRTLHLGVLVYNPSDRPVTINLLQGASYLSQPDAPFFDIDPFQDNPDGEVYAGPGSRAMSDVLRGRRQAILPSQVVIPAGESR
;
A
#
# COMPACT_ATOMS: atom_id res chain seq x y z
N MET A 1 25.93 50.14 64.55
CA MET A 1 24.72 49.30 64.39
C MET A 1 24.31 49.45 62.94
N VAL A 2 24.69 48.49 62.08
CA VAL A 2 24.40 48.51 60.63
C VAL A 2 23.28 47.49 60.42
N PRO A 3 22.19 47.80 59.70
CA PRO A 3 21.08 46.86 59.56
C PRO A 3 21.46 45.75 58.57
N ASP A 4 21.23 44.50 58.98
CA ASP A 4 21.26 43.34 58.08
C ASP A 4 20.04 43.40 57.16
N LEU A 5 20.29 43.47 55.84
CA LEU A 5 19.27 43.35 54.82
C LEU A 5 19.08 41.87 54.44
N PRO A 6 17.84 41.35 54.36
CA PRO A 6 17.61 39.98 53.95
C PRO A 6 17.94 39.79 52.47
N LEU A 7 18.71 38.75 52.16
CA LEU A 7 18.99 38.31 50.79
C LEU A 7 17.75 37.65 50.20
N SER A 8 17.22 38.21 49.12
CA SER A 8 16.11 37.62 48.36
C SER A 8 16.55 36.31 47.69
N PRO A 9 15.70 35.27 47.65
CA PRO A 9 16.01 34.04 46.95
C PRO A 9 16.06 34.29 45.44
N VAL A 10 17.15 33.88 44.80
CA VAL A 10 17.27 33.84 43.35
C VAL A 10 16.43 32.67 42.85
N VAL A 11 15.32 32.97 42.17
CA VAL A 11 14.55 31.97 41.43
C VAL A 11 15.33 31.63 40.17
N GLN A 12 15.93 30.44 40.12
CA GLN A 12 16.50 29.91 38.88
C GLN A 12 15.34 29.50 37.96
N THR A 13 15.15 30.23 36.87
CA THR A 13 14.38 29.76 35.73
C THR A 13 15.03 28.50 35.16
N PRO A 14 14.28 27.41 34.93
CA PRO A 14 14.83 26.22 34.31
C PRO A 14 15.39 26.55 32.93
N ASP A 15 16.57 26.01 32.63
CA ASP A 15 17.19 26.19 31.32
C ASP A 15 16.25 25.67 30.21
N PRO A 16 16.21 26.35 29.06
CA PRO A 16 15.43 25.88 27.92
C PRO A 16 15.89 24.47 27.53
N PRO A 17 14.95 23.56 27.18
CA PRO A 17 15.31 22.21 26.79
C PRO A 17 16.30 22.24 25.64
N ALA A 18 17.37 21.46 25.76
CA ALA A 18 18.40 21.35 24.73
C ALA A 18 17.76 20.99 23.39
N ALA A 19 18.20 21.66 22.33
CA ALA A 19 17.74 21.35 20.98
C ALA A 19 17.99 19.85 20.68
N PRO A 20 17.06 19.15 20.00
CA PRO A 20 17.23 17.75 19.66
C PRO A 20 18.57 17.54 18.95
N ALA A 21 19.41 16.66 19.49
CA ALA A 21 20.69 16.34 18.86
C ALA A 21 20.43 15.53 17.59
N GLU A 22 20.99 15.98 16.47
CA GLU A 22 20.97 15.22 15.22
C GLU A 22 21.84 13.96 15.37
N VAL A 23 21.25 12.78 15.15
CA VAL A 23 21.96 11.50 15.20
C VAL A 23 22.17 10.99 13.78
N LEU A 24 23.35 11.25 13.20
CA LEU A 24 23.74 10.65 11.93
C LEU A 24 24.18 9.20 12.15
N ARG A 25 23.47 8.24 11.54
CA ARG A 25 23.87 6.84 11.48
C ARG A 25 24.22 6.46 10.04
N PRO A 26 25.51 6.32 9.69
CA PRO A 26 25.91 5.82 8.37
C PRO A 26 25.33 4.43 8.12
N GLN A 27 24.64 4.25 6.99
CA GLN A 27 24.13 2.96 6.55
C GLN A 27 24.77 2.57 5.22
N ALA A 28 25.12 1.30 5.08
CA ALA A 28 25.57 0.78 3.80
C ALA A 28 24.35 0.37 2.97
N VAL A 29 24.09 1.08 1.87
CA VAL A 29 23.14 0.63 0.86
C VAL A 29 23.82 -0.44 0.02
N ARG A 30 23.29 -1.67 0.07
CA ARG A 30 23.77 -2.79 -0.75
C ARG A 30 22.72 -3.11 -1.80
N PRO A 31 23.11 -3.40 -3.05
CA PRO A 31 22.16 -3.94 -4.01
C PRO A 31 21.62 -5.26 -3.47
N LEU A 32 20.34 -5.53 -3.75
CA LEU A 32 19.81 -6.88 -3.53
C LEU A 32 20.63 -7.86 -4.38
N PRO A 33 20.97 -9.05 -3.86
CA PRO A 33 21.52 -10.08 -4.71
C PRO A 33 20.47 -10.44 -5.76
N ASN A 34 20.89 -10.58 -7.03
CA ASN A 34 20.06 -10.80 -8.22
C ASN A 34 19.47 -9.52 -8.86
N GLY A 35 18.81 -9.70 -10.01
CA GLY A 35 18.08 -8.64 -10.70
C GLY A 35 16.60 -8.64 -10.31
N LEU A 36 15.92 -7.57 -10.70
CA LEU A 36 14.46 -7.56 -10.74
C LEU A 36 13.98 -8.61 -11.76
N ASP A 37 12.85 -9.26 -11.48
CA ASP A 37 12.20 -10.06 -12.51
C ASP A 37 11.61 -9.16 -13.60
N ALA A 38 11.16 -9.78 -14.69
CA ALA A 38 10.56 -9.10 -15.83
C ALA A 38 9.02 -9.23 -15.84
N VAL A 39 8.41 -9.63 -14.73
CA VAL A 39 6.96 -9.80 -14.64
C VAL A 39 6.31 -8.42 -14.58
N PRO A 40 5.44 -8.04 -15.53
CA PRO A 40 4.75 -6.76 -15.46
C PRO A 40 3.88 -6.68 -14.21
N VAL A 41 3.90 -5.53 -13.54
CA VAL A 41 3.06 -5.27 -12.36
C VAL A 41 2.14 -4.09 -12.65
N PHE A 42 0.83 -4.32 -12.61
CA PHE A 42 -0.15 -3.25 -12.47
C PHE A 42 -0.04 -2.70 -11.04
N ASN A 43 0.65 -1.57 -10.87
CA ASN A 43 0.95 -0.99 -9.56
C ASN A 43 0.17 0.32 -9.36
N SER A 44 -0.89 0.26 -8.56
CA SER A 44 -1.72 1.41 -8.20
C SER A 44 -1.47 1.82 -6.74
N ASN A 45 -0.76 2.93 -6.56
CA ASN A 45 -0.55 3.55 -5.24
C ASN A 45 -0.56 5.09 -5.30
N SER A 46 -1.09 5.67 -6.39
CA SER A 46 -1.15 7.11 -6.58
C SER A 46 -2.49 7.51 -7.20
N PRO A 47 -3.27 8.41 -6.56
CA PRO A 47 -3.01 9.00 -5.26
C PRO A 47 -3.12 7.96 -4.14
N GLU A 48 -2.29 8.08 -3.09
CA GLU A 48 -2.39 7.18 -1.93
C GLU A 48 -3.71 7.43 -1.17
N LEU A 49 -4.10 8.69 -0.98
CA LEU A 49 -5.37 9.08 -0.37
C LEU A 49 -6.45 9.27 -1.45
N VAL A 50 -7.50 8.44 -1.40
CA VAL A 50 -8.63 8.50 -2.34
C VAL A 50 -9.80 9.23 -1.68
N LEU A 51 -10.16 10.39 -2.23
CA LEU A 51 -11.19 11.28 -1.69
C LEU A 51 -12.52 11.22 -2.47
N GLN A 52 -12.46 10.78 -3.72
CA GLN A 52 -13.60 10.71 -4.64
C GLN A 52 -13.51 9.47 -5.51
N GLU A 53 -14.65 9.08 -6.08
CA GLU A 53 -14.73 7.99 -7.05
C GLU A 53 -13.99 8.34 -8.35
N GLY A 54 -13.53 7.30 -9.05
CA GLY A 54 -12.85 7.47 -10.33
C GLY A 54 -11.94 6.30 -10.69
N ILE A 55 -11.21 6.47 -11.79
CA ILE A 55 -10.20 5.54 -12.25
C ILE A 55 -8.86 5.97 -11.65
N LEU A 56 -8.26 5.08 -10.85
CA LEU A 56 -6.96 5.35 -10.20
C LEU A 56 -5.78 5.10 -11.14
N LEU A 57 -5.90 4.07 -11.99
CA LEU A 57 -4.91 3.71 -12.99
C LEU A 57 -5.61 3.00 -14.16
N SER A 58 -5.21 3.31 -15.38
CA SER A 58 -5.72 2.62 -16.58
C SER A 58 -4.59 2.27 -17.53
N THR A 59 -4.61 1.03 -18.02
CA THR A 59 -3.76 0.58 -19.13
C THR A 59 -4.55 0.30 -20.40
N LEU A 60 -5.86 0.61 -20.42
CA LEU A 60 -6.69 0.46 -21.60
C LEU A 60 -6.19 1.36 -22.73
N SER A 61 -6.57 1.05 -23.96
CA SER A 61 -6.27 1.93 -25.09
C SER A 61 -6.88 3.33 -24.88
N PRO A 62 -6.11 4.40 -25.20
CA PRO A 62 -6.58 5.78 -25.14
C PRO A 62 -7.65 6.09 -26.20
N ASP A 63 -7.84 5.21 -27.19
CA ASP A 63 -8.75 5.43 -28.29
C ASP A 63 -10.20 5.57 -27.81
N GLY A 64 -10.83 6.66 -28.26
CA GLY A 64 -12.21 7.02 -27.92
C GLY A 64 -12.44 7.39 -26.46
N LYS A 65 -11.38 7.63 -25.67
CA LYS A 65 -11.47 8.04 -24.25
C LYS A 65 -11.53 9.57 -24.14
N GLY A 66 -12.22 10.05 -23.10
CA GLY A 66 -12.39 11.49 -22.85
C GLY A 66 -11.09 12.19 -22.47
N ASP A 67 -10.18 11.49 -21.78
CA ASP A 67 -8.81 11.92 -21.52
C ASP A 67 -7.83 10.83 -21.96
N PRO A 68 -7.38 10.86 -23.22
CA PRO A 68 -6.41 9.90 -23.76
C PRO A 68 -5.12 9.79 -22.95
N SER A 69 -4.69 10.86 -22.28
CA SER A 69 -3.41 10.89 -21.55
C SER A 69 -3.47 10.14 -20.21
N ALA A 70 -4.67 9.86 -19.69
CA ALA A 70 -4.89 9.10 -18.47
C ALA A 70 -4.76 7.56 -18.66
N HIS A 71 -4.45 7.12 -19.88
CA HIS A 71 -4.42 5.72 -20.28
C HIS A 71 -3.01 5.32 -20.73
N LEU A 72 -2.40 4.37 -20.03
CA LEU A 72 -1.01 3.96 -20.28
C LEU A 72 -0.82 3.08 -21.52
N ASP A 73 -1.91 2.67 -22.18
CA ASP A 73 -1.89 1.83 -23.39
C ASP A 73 -0.99 0.60 -23.29
N PHE A 74 -1.17 -0.18 -22.22
CA PHE A 74 -0.35 -1.36 -21.93
C PHE A 74 -1.21 -2.62 -21.86
N THR A 75 -0.92 -3.57 -22.76
CA THR A 75 -1.59 -4.87 -22.79
C THR A 75 -0.79 -5.88 -21.96
N PHE A 76 -1.45 -6.49 -20.98
CA PHE A 76 -0.85 -7.57 -20.20
C PHE A 76 -0.97 -8.90 -20.95
N GLU A 77 0.16 -9.52 -21.20
CA GLU A 77 0.26 -10.83 -21.83
C GLU A 77 1.01 -11.82 -20.93
N GLY A 78 0.50 -13.05 -20.82
CA GLY A 78 1.12 -14.07 -19.98
C GLY A 78 1.00 -13.78 -18.48
N ARG A 79 2.10 -13.92 -17.74
CA ARG A 79 2.13 -13.72 -16.29
C ARG A 79 2.33 -12.24 -15.98
N PHE A 80 1.44 -11.70 -15.15
CA PHE A 80 1.53 -10.35 -14.60
C PHE A 80 1.03 -10.35 -13.16
N ASP A 81 1.42 -9.35 -12.38
CA ASP A 81 0.94 -9.11 -11.03
C ASP A 81 0.08 -7.85 -10.95
N LEU A 82 -0.80 -7.82 -9.95
CA LEU A 82 -1.62 -6.67 -9.62
C LEU A 82 -1.37 -6.30 -8.16
N PHE A 83 -0.99 -5.05 -7.94
CA PHE A 83 -0.82 -4.45 -6.63
C PHE A 83 -1.62 -3.17 -6.55
N ALA A 84 -2.43 -3.05 -5.50
CA ALA A 84 -3.14 -1.83 -5.18
C ALA A 84 -3.02 -1.53 -3.69
N HIS A 85 -2.67 -0.29 -3.37
CA HIS A 85 -2.71 0.25 -2.02
C HIS A 85 -3.33 1.64 -2.08
N HIS A 86 -4.39 1.85 -1.32
CA HIS A 86 -5.03 3.15 -1.20
C HIS A 86 -5.64 3.29 0.19
N ILE A 87 -5.66 4.52 0.68
CA ILE A 87 -6.22 4.90 1.97
C ILE A 87 -7.50 5.68 1.71
N ALA A 88 -8.58 5.31 2.38
CA ALA A 88 -9.71 6.19 2.61
C ALA A 88 -9.62 6.71 4.04
N LYS A 89 -9.41 8.01 4.18
CA LYS A 89 -9.41 8.67 5.48
C LYS A 89 -10.83 9.18 5.74
N ALA A 90 -11.41 8.77 6.86
CA ALA A 90 -12.61 9.41 7.39
C ALA A 90 -12.24 10.86 7.80
N ASP A 91 -12.74 11.84 7.06
CA ASP A 91 -12.58 13.25 7.37
C ASP A 91 -13.88 13.99 6.98
N PRO A 92 -14.77 14.28 7.95
CA PRO A 92 -14.62 14.13 9.41
C PRO A 92 -14.77 12.66 9.89
N PRO A 93 -14.45 12.32 11.16
CA PRO A 93 -14.42 10.94 11.66
C PRO A 93 -15.73 10.13 11.55
N GLU A 94 -16.86 10.81 11.44
CA GLU A 94 -18.19 10.24 11.18
C GLU A 94 -18.41 9.82 9.72
N ASP A 95 -17.46 10.11 8.82
CA ASP A 95 -17.49 9.62 7.45
C ASP A 95 -17.18 8.12 7.40
N LEU A 96 -18.25 7.32 7.41
CA LEU A 96 -18.19 5.86 7.35
C LEU A 96 -18.14 5.32 5.91
N ARG A 97 -17.86 6.15 4.91
CA ARG A 97 -17.74 5.69 3.52
C ARG A 97 -16.61 4.67 3.42
N THR A 98 -16.92 3.55 2.79
CA THR A 98 -15.95 2.49 2.51
C THR A 98 -15.39 2.69 1.10
N LEU A 99 -14.07 2.64 0.97
CA LEU A 99 -13.43 2.56 -0.33
C LEU A 99 -13.63 1.15 -0.91
N HIS A 100 -14.30 1.09 -2.05
CA HIS A 100 -14.38 -0.12 -2.86
C HIS A 100 -13.38 -0.01 -4.01
N LEU A 101 -12.48 -0.99 -4.11
CA LEU A 101 -11.58 -1.11 -5.25
C LEU A 101 -12.10 -2.20 -6.19
N GLY A 102 -12.24 -1.83 -7.46
CA GLY A 102 -12.61 -2.74 -8.53
C GLY A 102 -11.49 -2.83 -9.56
N VAL A 103 -11.34 -3.99 -10.17
CA VAL A 103 -10.45 -4.21 -11.31
C VAL A 103 -11.34 -4.55 -12.49
N LEU A 104 -11.33 -3.69 -13.50
CA LEU A 104 -11.99 -3.93 -14.78
C LEU A 104 -10.96 -4.46 -15.77
N VAL A 105 -11.24 -5.58 -16.41
CA VAL A 105 -10.35 -6.15 -17.42
C VAL A 105 -11.08 -6.25 -18.74
N TYR A 106 -10.43 -5.78 -19.81
CA TYR A 106 -10.93 -5.84 -21.18
C TYR A 106 -10.11 -6.83 -22.01
N ASN A 107 -10.79 -7.64 -22.82
CA ASN A 107 -10.16 -8.53 -23.79
C ASN A 107 -10.28 -7.95 -25.21
N PRO A 108 -9.21 -7.38 -25.78
CA PRO A 108 -9.24 -6.82 -27.13
C PRO A 108 -9.19 -7.88 -28.24
N SER A 109 -8.98 -9.15 -27.92
CA SER A 109 -8.84 -10.20 -28.93
C SER A 109 -10.18 -10.71 -29.46
N ASP A 110 -10.13 -11.47 -30.54
CA ASP A 110 -11.27 -12.12 -31.22
C ASP A 110 -11.67 -13.47 -30.61
N ARG A 111 -11.02 -13.88 -29.52
CA ARG A 111 -11.25 -15.15 -28.82
C ARG A 111 -11.38 -14.93 -27.31
N PRO A 112 -12.11 -15.79 -26.59
CA PRO A 112 -12.14 -15.72 -25.14
C PRO A 112 -10.75 -15.88 -24.52
N VAL A 113 -10.48 -15.09 -23.48
CA VAL A 113 -9.27 -15.16 -22.65
C VAL A 113 -9.66 -15.62 -21.25
N THR A 114 -8.84 -16.48 -20.64
CA THR A 114 -9.00 -16.90 -19.25
C THR A 114 -7.86 -16.36 -18.42
N ILE A 115 -8.18 -15.61 -17.38
CA ILE A 115 -7.23 -15.16 -16.36
C ILE A 115 -7.30 -16.15 -15.21
N ASN A 116 -6.16 -16.80 -14.90
CA ASN A 116 -6.03 -17.67 -13.75
C ASN A 116 -5.44 -16.87 -12.57
N LEU A 117 -6.14 -16.81 -11.45
CA LEU A 117 -5.64 -16.17 -10.24
C LEU A 117 -4.86 -17.21 -9.44
N LEU A 118 -3.53 -17.15 -9.53
CA LEU A 118 -2.64 -18.13 -8.90
C LEU A 118 -2.62 -17.99 -7.38
N GLN A 119 -2.49 -16.76 -6.91
CA GLN A 119 -2.37 -16.36 -5.51
C GLN A 119 -2.94 -14.96 -5.34
N GLY A 120 -3.30 -14.57 -4.12
CA GLY A 120 -3.83 -13.24 -3.86
C GLY A 120 -4.47 -13.11 -2.50
N ALA A 121 -4.28 -11.94 -1.89
CA ALA A 121 -4.85 -11.58 -0.62
C ALA A 121 -5.18 -10.08 -0.59
N SER A 122 -6.26 -9.73 0.09
CA SER A 122 -6.65 -8.37 0.42
C SER A 122 -6.98 -8.30 1.91
N TYR A 123 -6.60 -7.20 2.55
CA TYR A 123 -6.76 -7.00 3.98
C TYR A 123 -7.05 -5.53 4.27
N LEU A 124 -8.06 -5.27 5.09
CA LEU A 124 -8.25 -3.95 5.69
C LEU A 124 -7.30 -3.77 6.88
N SER A 125 -6.83 -2.53 7.10
CA SER A 125 -6.05 -2.20 8.30
C SER A 125 -6.84 -2.51 9.58
N GLN A 126 -8.14 -2.21 9.58
CA GLN A 126 -9.06 -2.62 10.63
C GLN A 126 -10.31 -3.25 9.99
N PRO A 127 -10.80 -4.40 10.49
CA PRO A 127 -10.27 -5.16 11.63
C PRO A 127 -9.18 -6.19 11.26
N ASP A 128 -8.89 -6.40 9.97
CA ASP A 128 -8.24 -7.65 9.53
C ASP A 128 -6.74 -7.71 9.81
N ALA A 129 -6.00 -6.63 9.59
CA ALA A 129 -4.54 -6.58 9.75
C ALA A 129 -4.05 -5.26 10.38
N PRO A 130 -4.24 -5.07 11.70
CA PRO A 130 -3.81 -3.87 12.40
C PRO A 130 -2.28 -3.68 12.38
N PHE A 131 -1.86 -2.43 12.58
CA PHE A 131 -0.47 -2.12 12.85
C PHE A 131 -0.14 -2.50 14.29
N PHE A 132 0.81 -3.42 14.45
CA PHE A 132 1.35 -3.84 15.73
C PHE A 132 2.79 -3.35 15.84
N ASP A 133 3.18 -2.90 17.02
CA ASP A 133 4.57 -2.67 17.35
C ASP A 133 5.19 -4.02 17.73
N ILE A 134 6.11 -4.51 16.89
CA ILE A 134 6.69 -5.85 17.01
C ILE A 134 8.21 -5.76 16.86
N ASP A 135 8.93 -6.77 17.35
CA ASP A 135 10.39 -6.81 17.21
C ASP A 135 10.82 -6.75 15.73
N PRO A 136 11.90 -6.00 15.38
CA PRO A 136 12.33 -5.80 14.00
C PRO A 136 12.69 -7.06 13.22
N PHE A 137 13.00 -8.15 13.93
CA PHE A 137 13.32 -9.45 13.35
C PHE A 137 12.66 -10.56 14.16
N GLN A 138 11.81 -11.34 13.50
CA GLN A 138 11.13 -12.48 14.10
C GLN A 138 10.98 -13.60 13.07
N ASP A 139 11.06 -14.84 13.55
CA ASP A 139 10.74 -15.99 12.75
C ASP A 139 9.24 -16.02 12.44
N ASN A 140 8.89 -16.37 11.21
CA ASN A 140 7.49 -16.45 10.78
C ASN A 140 7.22 -17.74 9.99
N PRO A 141 7.45 -18.94 10.57
CA PRO A 141 7.27 -20.20 9.86
C PRO A 141 5.82 -20.40 9.40
N ASP A 142 4.85 -20.00 10.24
CA ASP A 142 3.42 -20.28 10.00
C ASP A 142 2.69 -19.16 9.22
N GLY A 143 3.34 -18.00 9.04
CA GLY A 143 2.77 -16.84 8.34
C GLY A 143 1.87 -15.95 9.20
N GLU A 144 1.90 -16.13 10.51
CA GLU A 144 1.06 -15.42 11.48
C GLU A 144 1.70 -14.16 12.08
N VAL A 145 2.99 -13.92 11.84
CA VAL A 145 3.67 -12.69 12.27
C VAL A 145 3.55 -11.61 11.20
N TYR A 146 2.91 -10.48 11.54
CA TYR A 146 2.71 -9.32 10.66
C TYR A 146 2.49 -8.04 11.50
N ALA A 147 2.75 -6.88 10.91
CA ALA A 147 2.59 -5.56 11.53
C ALA A 147 1.86 -4.59 10.58
N GLY A 148 0.68 -5.00 10.10
CA GLY A 148 -0.14 -4.23 9.17
C GLY A 148 -0.47 -4.99 7.87
N PRO A 149 -1.37 -4.42 7.05
CA PRO A 149 -1.98 -5.12 5.93
C PRO A 149 -1.00 -5.49 4.83
N GLY A 150 0.01 -4.65 4.55
CA GLY A 150 1.03 -4.95 3.54
C GLY A 150 1.83 -6.20 3.87
N SER A 151 2.36 -6.29 5.09
CA SER A 151 3.10 -7.47 5.55
C SER A 151 2.22 -8.72 5.61
N ARG A 152 0.96 -8.58 6.04
CA ARG A 152 0.00 -9.70 6.10
C ARG A 152 -0.35 -10.22 4.70
N ALA A 153 -0.67 -9.33 3.76
CA ALA A 153 -0.99 -9.69 2.38
C ALA A 153 0.20 -10.37 1.68
N MET A 154 1.40 -9.80 1.80
CA MET A 154 2.60 -10.36 1.18
C MET A 154 3.01 -11.69 1.83
N SER A 155 2.80 -11.86 3.14
CA SER A 155 3.01 -13.14 3.84
C SER A 155 2.18 -14.27 3.19
N ASP A 156 0.91 -14.02 2.89
CA ASP A 156 0.05 -15.02 2.25
C ASP A 156 0.40 -15.25 0.78
N VAL A 157 0.62 -14.18 0.01
CA VAL A 157 0.98 -14.26 -1.41
C VAL A 157 2.29 -15.04 -1.60
N LEU A 158 3.34 -14.74 -0.82
CA LEU A 158 4.63 -15.43 -0.93
C LEU A 158 4.57 -16.92 -0.52
N ARG A 159 3.54 -17.31 0.23
CA ARG A 159 3.25 -18.71 0.59
C ARG A 159 2.31 -19.40 -0.41
N GLY A 160 2.01 -18.78 -1.54
CA GLY A 160 1.14 -19.34 -2.58
C GLY A 160 -0.33 -19.41 -2.17
N ARG A 161 -0.77 -18.61 -1.18
CA ARG A 161 -2.16 -18.60 -0.73
C ARG A 161 -3.02 -17.71 -1.62
N ARG A 162 -4.25 -18.15 -1.87
CA ARG A 162 -5.32 -17.36 -2.47
C ARG A 162 -6.51 -17.33 -1.54
N GLN A 163 -6.93 -16.13 -1.13
CA GLN A 163 -8.15 -15.97 -0.35
C GLN A 163 -9.38 -16.38 -1.16
N ALA A 164 -10.38 -16.96 -0.49
CA ALA A 164 -11.61 -17.45 -1.11
C ALA A 164 -12.48 -16.32 -1.70
N ILE A 165 -12.27 -15.07 -1.28
CA ILE A 165 -12.95 -13.90 -1.85
C ILE A 165 -12.54 -13.65 -3.32
N LEU A 166 -11.38 -14.16 -3.74
CA LEU A 166 -10.88 -14.04 -5.09
C LEU A 166 -11.29 -15.28 -5.90
N PRO A 167 -11.87 -15.12 -7.10
CA PRO A 167 -12.19 -16.25 -7.96
C PRO A 167 -10.91 -16.99 -8.35
N SER A 168 -11.00 -18.28 -8.67
CA SER A 168 -9.85 -19.02 -9.19
C SER A 168 -9.52 -18.66 -10.63
N GLN A 169 -10.54 -18.28 -11.39
CA GLN A 169 -10.47 -17.95 -12.79
C GLN A 169 -11.52 -16.90 -13.15
N VAL A 170 -11.21 -16.09 -14.14
CA VAL A 170 -12.16 -15.19 -14.80
C VAL A 170 -12.06 -15.43 -16.30
N VAL A 171 -13.18 -15.75 -16.94
CA VAL A 171 -13.26 -15.89 -18.41
C VAL A 171 -13.83 -14.60 -18.97
N ILE A 172 -13.09 -13.98 -19.89
CA ILE A 172 -13.45 -12.74 -20.55
C ILE A 172 -13.70 -13.06 -22.03
N PRO A 173 -14.94 -12.98 -22.52
CA PRO A 173 -15.23 -13.22 -23.93
C PRO A 173 -14.48 -12.26 -24.86
N ALA A 174 -14.47 -12.59 -26.14
CA ALA A 174 -13.87 -11.75 -27.17
C ALA A 174 -14.53 -10.36 -27.20
N GLY A 175 -13.73 -9.29 -27.16
CA GLY A 175 -14.23 -7.92 -27.23
C GLY A 175 -15.09 -7.48 -26.03
N GLU A 176 -15.09 -8.21 -24.91
CA GLU A 176 -15.86 -7.91 -23.71
C GLU A 176 -14.96 -7.49 -22.53
N SER A 177 -15.59 -6.94 -21.49
CA SER A 177 -14.97 -6.66 -20.19
C SER A 177 -15.60 -7.47 -19.05
N ARG A 178 -14.84 -7.67 -17.97
CA ARG A 178 -15.30 -8.26 -16.70
C ARG A 178 -14.80 -7.46 -15.51
#